data_AF-A0A9D1CEV5-F1
#
_entry.id   AF-A0A9D1CEV5-F1
#
_cell.length_a   1.000
_cell.length_b   1.000
_cell.length_c   1.000
_cell.angle_alpha   90.00
_cell.angle_beta   90.00
_cell.angle_gamma   90.00
#
_symmetry.space_group_name_H-M   'P 1'
#
loop_
_entity.id
_entity.type
_entity.pdbx_description
1 polymer ?
#
loop_
_entity_poly.entity_id
_entity_poly.type
_entity_poly.pdbx_seq_one_letter_code
_entity_poly.pdbx_strand_id
1 'polypeptide(L)' 'MKEKIKLIVLAILFIVATIVSANYIANLLFAGKNSLETYESLKLKKIQLEQSIDRMQKYNAKLQKDYFELKNLEPEQ' A
#
# COMPACT_ATOMS: atom_id res chain seq x y z
N MET A 1 37.10 -17.50 -39.44
CA MET A 1 36.50 -16.14 -39.42
C MET A 1 35.02 -16.17 -39.04
N LYS A 2 34.18 -16.99 -39.71
CA LYS A 2 32.73 -17.14 -39.40
C LYS A 2 32.41 -17.54 -37.95
N GLU A 3 33.15 -18.48 -37.35
CA GLU A 3 32.94 -18.91 -35.96
C GLU A 3 33.18 -17.79 -34.94
N LYS A 4 34.23 -16.98 -35.12
CA LYS A 4 34.49 -15.82 -34.25
C LYS A 4 33.38 -14.77 -34.35
N ILE A 5 32.84 -14.55 -35.54
CA ILE A 5 31.73 -13.62 -35.77
C ILE A 5 30.45 -14.12 -35.07
N LYS A 6 30.13 -15.41 -35.16
CA LYS A 6 28.99 -16.00 -34.43
C LYS A 6 29.12 -15.81 -32.92
N LEU A 7 30.30 -16.03 -32.36
CA LEU A 7 30.56 -15.84 -30.92
C LEU A 7 30.39 -14.38 -30.50
N ILE A 8 30.88 -13.43 -31.30
CA ILE A 8 30.70 -11.99 -31.04
C ILE A 8 29.22 -11.61 -31.09
N VAL A 9 28.48 -12.10 -32.09
CA VAL A 9 27.03 -11.84 -32.20
C VAL A 9 26.28 -12.42 -31.00
N LEU A 10 26.62 -13.65 -30.58
CA LEU A 10 26.02 -14.28 -29.41
C LEU A 10 26.31 -13.47 -28.12
N ALA A 11 27.54 -13.00 -27.95
CA ALA A 11 27.93 -12.18 -26.81
C ALA A 11 27.15 -10.85 -26.77
N ILE A 12 26.99 -10.18 -27.91
CA ILE A 12 26.19 -8.96 -28.03
C ILE A 12 24.73 -9.24 -27.68
N LEU A 13 24.17 -10.36 -28.15
CA LEU A 13 22.79 -10.76 -27.86
C LEU A 13 22.57 -10.98 -26.36
N PHE A 14 23.52 -11.64 -25.69
CA PHE A 14 23.47 -11.79 -24.23
C PHE A 14 23.54 -10.46 -23.50
N ILE A 15 24.43 -9.55 -23.91
CA ILE A 15 24.54 -8.22 -23.30
C ILE A 15 23.22 -7.46 -23.43
N VAL A 16 22.62 -7.47 -24.63
CA VAL A 16 21.31 -6.83 -24.87
C VAL A 16 20.23 -7.48 -24.01
N ALA A 17 20.18 -8.81 -23.94
CA ALA A 17 19.20 -9.53 -23.12
C ALA A 17 19.35 -9.19 -21.64
N THR A 18 20.58 -9.10 -21.13
CA THR A 18 20.87 -8.70 -19.74
C THR A 18 20.38 -7.28 -19.46
N ILE A 19 20.67 -6.32 -20.34
CA ILE A 19 20.24 -4.92 -20.17
C ILE A 19 18.70 -4.82 -20.16
N VAL A 20 18.03 -5.50 -21.10
CA VAL A 20 16.55 -5.50 -21.16
C VAL A 20 15.96 -6.13 -19.91
N SER A 21 16.51 -7.27 -19.47
CA SER A 21 16.03 -7.99 -18.28
C SER A 21 16.23 -7.15 -17.01
N ALA A 22 17.39 -6.49 -16.88
CA ALA A 22 17.67 -5.61 -15.75
C ALA A 22 16.68 -4.44 -15.68
N ASN A 23 16.38 -3.81 -16.81
CA ASN A 23 15.38 -2.73 -16.88
C ASN A 23 13.97 -3.22 -16.53
N TYR A 24 13.58 -4.39 -17.03
CA TYR A 24 12.27 -4.98 -16.72
C TYR A 24 12.13 -5.25 -15.21
N ILE A 25 13.14 -5.86 -14.60
CA ILE A 25 13.16 -6.17 -13.16
C ILE A 25 13.18 -4.88 -12.34
N ALA A 26 14.00 -3.89 -12.73
CA ALA A 26 14.05 -2.62 -12.03
C ALA A 26 12.69 -1.89 -12.07
N ASN A 27 12.03 -1.87 -13.22
CA ASN A 27 10.69 -1.27 -13.34
C ASN A 27 9.65 -2.02 -12.51
N LEU A 28 9.69 -3.35 -12.51
CA LEU A 28 8.79 -4.19 -11.74
C LEU A 28 8.94 -3.97 -10.23
N LEU A 29 10.17 -3.84 -9.74
CA LEU A 29 10.45 -3.74 -8.31
C LEU A 29 10.34 -2.31 -7.77
N PHE A 30 10.77 -1.31 -8.55
CA PHE A 30 10.98 0.05 -8.05
C PHE A 30 10.11 1.13 -8.70
N ALA A 31 9.63 0.96 -9.95
CA ALA A 31 8.93 2.03 -10.66
C ALA A 31 7.39 1.90 -10.61
N GLY A 32 6.85 0.69 -10.43
CA GLY A 32 5.42 0.47 -10.23
C GLY A 32 5.01 0.64 -8.75
N LYS A 33 3.71 0.86 -8.52
CA LYS A 33 3.10 0.65 -7.19
C LYS A 33 3.34 -0.80 -6.80
N ASN A 34 4.40 -1.04 -6.05
CA ASN A 34 4.77 -2.39 -5.67
C ASN A 34 3.88 -2.85 -4.50
N SER A 35 3.85 -4.16 -4.29
CA SER A 35 3.05 -4.76 -3.22
C SER A 35 3.45 -4.23 -1.84
N LEU A 36 4.70 -3.80 -1.66
CA LEU A 36 5.21 -3.25 -0.42
C LEU A 36 4.65 -1.85 -0.12
N GLU A 37 4.76 -0.92 -1.07
CA GLU A 37 4.20 0.43 -0.96
C GLU A 37 2.69 0.38 -0.77
N THR A 38 2.01 -0.49 -1.53
CA THR A 38 0.58 -0.70 -1.40
C THR A 38 0.24 -1.23 0.00
N TYR A 39 0.97 -2.23 0.49
CA TYR A 39 0.78 -2.77 1.83
C TYR A 39 0.99 -1.72 2.93
N GLU A 40 2.05 -0.91 2.85
CA GLU A 40 2.32 0.16 3.79
C GLU A 40 1.20 1.21 3.79
N SER A 41 0.72 1.61 2.61
CA SER A 41 -0.40 2.55 2.49
C SER A 41 -1.69 2.00 3.10
N LEU A 42 -2.00 0.71 2.89
CA LEU A 42 -3.16 0.05 3.48
C LEU A 42 -3.02 -0.05 5.00
N LYS A 43 -1.83 -0.37 5.51
CA LYS A 43 -1.54 -0.44 6.94
C LYS A 43 -1.78 0.91 7.60
N LEU A 44 -1.27 1.99 7.02
CA LEU A 44 -1.50 3.35 7.53
C LEU A 44 -2.98 3.72 7.50
N LYS A 45 -3.67 3.41 6.39
CA LYS A 45 -5.10 3.68 6.27
C LYS A 45 -5.92 2.92 7.31
N LYS A 46 -5.55 1.67 7.59
CA LYS A 46 -6.18 0.85 8.63
C LYS A 46 -6.08 1.52 10.01
N ILE A 47 -4.88 1.96 10.40
CA ILE A 47 -4.65 2.64 11.68
C ILE A 47 -5.51 3.91 11.79
N GLN A 48 -5.57 4.71 10.71
CA GLN A 48 -6.40 5.92 10.68
C GLN A 48 -7.90 5.61 10.83
N LEU A 49 -8.38 4.53 10.21
CA LEU A 49 -9.77 4.09 10.32
C LEU A 49 -10.08 3.60 11.73
N GLU A 50 -9.22 2.79 12.34
CA GLU A 50 -9.39 2.33 13.73
C GLU A 50 -9.47 3.50 14.71
N GLN A 51 -8.59 4.49 14.57
CA GLN A 51 -8.65 5.71 15.38
C GLN A 51 -9.92 6.52 15.15
N SER A 52 -10.43 6.54 13.92
CA SER A 52 -11.66 7.27 13.59
C SER A 52 -12.89 6.59 14.16
N ILE A 53 -12.93 5.26 14.16
CA ILE A 53 -13.99 4.47 14.80
C ILE A 53 -14.03 4.76 16.30
N ASP A 54 -12.89 4.70 17.00
CA ASP A 54 -12.82 4.99 18.43
C ASP A 54 -13.32 6.40 18.77
N ARG A 55 -12.89 7.42 18.00
CA ARG A 55 -13.39 8.79 18.17
C ARG A 55 -14.89 8.91 17.94
N MET A 56 -15.41 8.28 16.90
CA MET A 56 -16.85 8.31 16.60
C MET A 56 -17.67 7.60 17.67
N GLN A 57 -17.20 6.48 18.21
CA GLN A 57 -17.87 5.77 19.30
C GLN A 57 -17.94 6.64 20.56
N LYS A 58 -16.84 7.30 20.92
CA LYS A 58 -16.80 8.24 22.06
C LYS A 58 -17.76 9.42 21.86
N TYR A 59 -17.76 10.01 20.67
CA TYR A 59 -18.64 11.12 20.34
C TYR A 59 -20.11 10.70 20.36
N ASN A 60 -20.41 9.52 19.81
CA ASN A 60 -21.76 8.96 19.81
C ASN A 60 -22.25 8.70 21.24
N ALA A 61 -21.43 8.09 22.10
CA ALA A 61 -21.76 7.88 23.51
C ALA A 61 -22.02 9.20 24.26
N LYS A 62 -21.20 10.24 24.01
CA LYS A 62 -21.41 11.57 24.59
C LYS A 62 -22.73 12.20 24.11
N LEU A 63 -23.00 12.14 22.81
CA LEU A 63 -24.25 12.66 22.24
C LEU A 63 -25.48 11.91 22.75
N GLN A 64 -25.41 10.59 22.91
CA GLN A 64 -26.50 9.80 23.47
C GLN A 64 -26.79 10.21 24.92
N LYS A 65 -25.74 10.43 25.72
CA LYS A 65 -25.89 10.95 27.06
C LYS A 65 -26.57 12.32 27.07
N ASP A 66 -26.04 13.28 26.30
CA ASP A 66 -26.59 14.64 26.24
C ASP A 66 -28.05 14.63 25.74
N TYR A 67 -28.36 13.75 24.79
CA TYR A 67 -29.73 13.54 24.31
C TYR A 67 -30.66 13.01 25.42
N PHE A 68 -30.22 12.05 26.23
CA PHE A 68 -31.02 11.54 27.34
C PHE A 68 -31.22 12.57 28.46
N GLU A 69 -30.18 13.34 28.81
CA GLU A 69 -30.29 14.46 29.76
C GLU A 69 -31.34 15.48 29.28
N LEU A 70 -31.26 15.90 28.01
CA LEU A 70 -32.23 16.83 27.41
C LEU A 70 -33.67 16.28 27.37
N LYS A 71 -33.82 14.97 27.29
CA LYS A 71 -35.14 14.31 27.30
C LYS A 71 -35.62 13.94 28.71
N ASN A 72 -34.84 14.22 29.76
CA ASN A 72 -35.07 13.73 31.12
C ASN A 72 -35.28 12.20 31.15
N LEU A 73 -34.54 11.46 30.32
CA LEU A 73 -34.64 10.00 30.16
C LEU A 73 -33.49 9.24 30.82
N GLU A 74 -32.65 9.90 31.62
CA GLU A 74 -31.67 9.18 32.44
C GLU A 74 -32.42 8.33 33.49
N PRO A 75 -32.11 7.04 33.65
CA PRO A 75 -32.73 6.21 34.67
C PRO A 75 -32.36 6.74 36.07
N GLU A 76 -33.34 6.83 36.97
CA GLU A 76 -33.06 7.06 38.40
C GLU A 76 -32.22 5.91 38.95
N GLN A 77 -31.20 6.26 39.74
CA GLN A 77 -30.14 5.36 40.22
C GLN A 77 -30.63 4.13 40.98
#